data_AF-A0A1Q8BLU8-F1
#
_entry.id   AF-A0A1Q8BLU8-F1
#
_cell.length_a   1.000
_cell.length_b   1.000
_cell.length_c   1.000
_cell.angle_alpha   90.00
_cell.angle_beta   90.00
_cell.angle_gamma   90.00
#
_symmetry.space_group_name_H-M   'P 1'
#
loop_
_entity.id
_entity.type
_entity.pdbx_description
1 polymer ?
#
loop_
_entity_poly.entity_id
_entity_poly.type
_entity_poly.pdbx_seq_one_letter_code
_entity_poly.pdbx_strand_id
1 'polypeptide(L)'
;MRNKPFAHYKKATVTAGGFCPAPPILARLSLALLLALAACTAHIPPPLPSGARAALQFALIGDTPYSAAEAAALDSMIEEINREDLAFVIHVGDITGGQGPCSDEWLEARKRQFEKFRRPFVIVPGDNEWVDCHRSGFDPMERLSKFRELFESGDTSLADRSLKLERQSGRYGEYREHLRWIAADVLFVGVNVQGSNNNLGRTSAMDAEHRARMAAVLAWLEDSLRLAEQRDLAGMLIFAQADPDFEGR
;
A
#
# COMPACT_ATOMS: atom_id res chain seq x y z
N MET A 1 -19.45 2.25 -31.04
CA MET A 1 -18.52 1.53 -30.15
C MET A 1 -18.57 2.23 -28.80
N ARG A 2 -19.10 1.60 -27.75
CA ARG A 2 -19.16 2.22 -26.42
C ARG A 2 -17.76 2.14 -25.80
N ASN A 3 -17.16 3.28 -25.50
CA ASN A 3 -15.93 3.36 -24.70
C ASN A 3 -16.18 2.61 -23.38
N LYS A 4 -15.54 1.45 -23.19
CA LYS A 4 -15.32 0.94 -21.84
C LYS A 4 -14.33 1.91 -21.18
N PRO A 5 -14.57 2.39 -19.95
CA PRO A 5 -13.58 3.18 -19.25
C PRO A 5 -12.32 2.32 -19.10
N PHE A 6 -11.18 2.85 -19.55
CA PHE A 6 -9.88 2.15 -19.56
C PHE A 6 -9.29 1.95 -18.15
N ALA A 7 -9.98 2.45 -17.14
CA ALA A 7 -9.51 2.52 -15.77
C ALA A 7 -10.67 2.09 -14.85
N HIS A 8 -10.50 0.97 -14.16
CA HIS A 8 -11.42 0.48 -13.14
C HIS A 8 -10.67 0.38 -11.81
N TYR A 9 -11.23 0.95 -10.75
CA TYR A 9 -10.77 0.70 -9.39
C TYR A 9 -11.81 -0.12 -8.62
N LYS A 10 -11.37 -0.86 -7.61
CA LYS A 10 -12.28 -1.53 -6.68
C LYS A 10 -12.37 -0.70 -5.42
N LYS A 11 -13.60 -0.35 -5.03
CA LYS A 11 -13.90 0.19 -3.70
C LYS A 11 -14.12 -0.99 -2.76
N ALA A 12 -13.24 -1.15 -1.78
CA ALA A 12 -13.32 -2.19 -0.77
C ALA A 12 -13.87 -1.62 0.53
N THR A 13 -14.63 -2.42 1.27
CA THR A 13 -15.12 -2.08 2.61
C THR A 13 -14.63 -3.14 3.58
N VAL A 14 -13.99 -2.71 4.66
CA VAL A 14 -13.62 -3.56 5.78
C VAL A 14 -14.46 -3.16 6.98
N THR A 15 -15.11 -4.15 7.60
CA THR A 15 -15.85 -4.00 8.84
C THR A 15 -15.22 -4.91 9.87
N ALA A 16 -14.75 -4.38 10.99
CA ALA A 16 -14.40 -5.20 12.14
C ALA A 16 -15.64 -5.97 12.59
N GLY A 17 -15.56 -7.31 12.63
CA GLY A 17 -16.58 -8.14 13.25
C GLY A 17 -16.54 -7.91 14.76
N GLY A 18 -17.65 -7.45 15.34
CA GLY A 18 -17.69 -7.19 16.77
C GLY A 18 -17.52 -8.48 17.59
N PHE A 19 -16.34 -8.70 18.15
CA PHE A 19 -16.25 -9.40 19.43
C PHE A 19 -16.75 -8.43 20.51
N CYS A 20 -17.70 -8.90 21.32
CA CYS A 20 -18.23 -8.16 22.46
C CYS A 20 -17.36 -8.54 23.68
N PRO A 21 -16.40 -7.72 24.14
CA PRO A 21 -15.80 -7.95 25.43
C PRO A 21 -16.84 -7.60 26.50
N ALA A 22 -16.96 -8.44 27.53
CA ALA A 22 -17.81 -8.16 28.68
C ALA A 22 -17.44 -6.79 29.28
N PRO A 23 -18.43 -5.97 29.71
CA PRO A 23 -18.13 -4.64 30.21
C PRO A 23 -17.34 -4.73 31.52
N PRO A 24 -16.19 -4.03 31.66
CA PRO A 24 -15.62 -3.84 32.98
C PRO A 24 -16.55 -2.93 33.80
N ILE A 25 -16.68 -3.27 35.06
CA ILE A 25 -17.52 -2.58 36.04
C ILE A 25 -17.05 -1.12 36.16
N LEU A 26 -17.96 -0.19 35.87
CA LEU A 26 -17.76 1.26 35.98
C LEU A 26 -17.43 1.68 37.42
N ALA A 27 -16.21 2.15 37.66
CA ALA A 27 -15.93 3.05 38.78
C ALA A 27 -16.12 4.50 38.31
N ARG A 28 -17.21 5.12 38.74
CA ARG A 28 -17.45 6.55 38.56
C ARG A 28 -16.49 7.35 39.45
N LEU A 29 -15.57 8.08 38.84
CA LEU A 29 -14.89 9.20 39.48
C LEU A 29 -15.09 10.44 38.62
N SER A 30 -16.00 11.29 39.10
CA SER A 30 -16.21 12.64 38.61
C SER A 30 -15.00 13.49 38.95
N LEU A 31 -14.37 14.11 37.95
CA LEU A 31 -13.58 15.32 38.18
C LEU A 31 -13.72 16.26 36.99
N ALA A 32 -14.46 17.34 37.22
CA ALA A 32 -14.49 18.50 36.37
C ALA A 32 -13.19 19.31 36.56
N LEU A 33 -12.53 19.70 35.48
CA LEU A 33 -11.72 20.93 35.46
C LEU A 33 -11.57 21.47 34.03
N LEU A 34 -11.81 22.78 33.93
CA LEU A 34 -11.78 23.65 32.74
C LEU A 34 -10.42 23.69 32.05
N LEU A 35 -10.42 23.87 30.73
CA LEU A 35 -9.42 24.65 29.99
C LEU A 35 -10.03 25.21 28.69
N ALA A 36 -10.21 26.52 28.67
CA ALA A 36 -10.43 27.29 27.45
C ALA A 36 -9.08 27.77 26.93
N LEU A 37 -8.61 27.25 25.79
CA LEU A 37 -7.52 27.84 25.03
C LEU A 37 -7.81 27.84 23.53
N ALA A 38 -7.83 29.06 23.00
CA ALA A 38 -7.54 29.53 21.64
C ALA A 38 -7.51 28.49 20.50
N ALA A 39 -8.51 28.59 19.62
CA ALA A 39 -8.56 27.89 18.34
C ALA A 39 -7.58 28.52 17.34
N CYS A 40 -6.36 27.99 17.28
CA CYS A 40 -5.64 27.90 16.01
C CYS A 40 -6.13 26.61 15.34
N THR A 41 -7.07 26.70 14.40
CA THR A 41 -7.53 25.54 13.63
C THR A 41 -6.45 25.10 12.65
N ALA A 42 -5.37 24.51 13.16
CA ALA A 42 -4.64 23.52 12.39
C ALA A 42 -5.68 22.48 11.97
N HIS A 43 -5.88 22.31 10.67
CA HIS A 43 -6.72 21.24 10.14
C HIS A 43 -5.99 19.93 10.45
N ILE A 44 -6.18 19.42 11.67
CA ILE A 44 -5.78 18.08 12.02
C ILE A 44 -6.74 17.19 11.25
N PRO A 45 -6.27 16.39 10.27
CA PRO A 45 -7.13 15.45 9.58
C PRO A 45 -7.80 14.56 10.63
N PRO A 46 -9.11 14.29 10.50
CA PRO A 46 -9.80 13.46 11.48
C PRO A 46 -9.07 12.12 11.60
N PRO A 47 -8.87 11.60 12.82
CA PRO A 47 -8.28 10.28 12.99
C PRO A 47 -9.10 9.27 12.20
N LEU A 48 -8.41 8.29 11.60
CA LEU A 48 -9.10 7.18 10.93
C LEU A 48 -10.14 6.58 11.89
N PRO A 49 -11.30 6.15 11.37
CA PRO A 49 -12.36 5.64 12.22
C PRO A 49 -11.83 4.53 13.15
N SER A 50 -11.92 4.75 14.46
CA SER A 50 -11.59 3.76 15.46
C SER A 50 -12.85 3.41 16.25
N GLY A 51 -13.17 2.12 16.30
CA GLY A 51 -14.36 1.60 16.96
C GLY A 51 -14.92 0.37 16.25
N ALA A 52 -15.43 -0.58 17.03
CA ALA A 52 -15.94 -1.90 16.62
C ALA A 52 -17.15 -1.90 15.66
N ARG A 53 -17.42 -0.77 14.99
CA ARG A 53 -18.57 -0.58 14.09
C ARG A 53 -18.33 0.40 12.93
N ALA A 54 -17.14 0.99 12.82
CA ALA A 54 -16.87 1.91 11.73
C ALA A 54 -16.45 1.14 10.48
N ALA A 55 -17.31 1.13 9.46
CA ALA A 55 -16.94 0.62 8.15
C ALA A 55 -15.84 1.52 7.54
N LEU A 56 -14.72 0.93 7.18
CA LEU A 56 -13.62 1.61 6.50
C LEU A 56 -13.70 1.33 5.00
N GLN A 57 -13.76 2.38 4.19
CA GLN A 57 -13.73 2.27 2.74
C GLN A 57 -12.38 2.75 2.20
N PHE A 58 -11.82 1.99 1.28
CA PHE A 58 -10.58 2.34 0.58
C PHE A 58 -10.64 1.91 -0.88
N ALA A 59 -9.80 2.52 -1.72
CA ALA A 59 -9.64 2.07 -3.10
C ALA A 59 -8.44 1.13 -3.22
N LEU A 60 -8.62 0.07 -3.99
CA LEU A 60 -7.55 -0.83 -4.44
C LEU A 60 -7.43 -0.74 -5.96
N ILE A 61 -6.23 -0.41 -6.42
CA ILE A 61 -5.86 -0.31 -7.84
C ILE A 61 -4.58 -1.11 -8.09
N GLY A 62 -4.33 -1.45 -9.34
CA GLY A 62 -3.22 -2.28 -9.80
C GLY A 62 -3.22 -2.33 -11.31
N ASP A 63 -2.13 -2.81 -11.91
CA ASP A 63 -2.08 -3.12 -13.35
C ASP A 63 -2.40 -1.91 -14.24
N THR A 64 -1.98 -0.73 -13.79
CA THR A 64 -2.16 0.51 -14.53
C THR A 64 -1.21 1.60 -14.00
N PRO A 65 -0.66 2.48 -14.84
CA PRO A 65 -0.80 2.52 -16.29
C PRO A 65 0.36 1.80 -16.99
N TYR A 66 0.08 1.04 -18.04
CA TYR A 66 1.10 0.39 -18.87
C TYR A 66 1.55 1.24 -20.07
N SER A 67 0.77 2.25 -20.43
CA SER A 67 0.99 3.04 -21.64
C SER A 67 0.69 4.52 -21.42
N ALA A 68 1.11 5.38 -22.34
CA ALA A 68 0.78 6.81 -22.29
C ALA A 68 -0.75 7.06 -22.36
N ALA A 69 -1.50 6.19 -23.04
CA ALA A 69 -2.95 6.29 -23.10
C ALA A 69 -3.58 5.94 -21.74
N GLU A 70 -3.11 4.87 -21.10
CA GLU A 70 -3.55 4.52 -19.74
C GLU A 70 -3.10 5.54 -18.70
N ALA A 71 -1.94 6.16 -18.87
CA ALA A 71 -1.50 7.27 -18.04
C ALA A 71 -2.50 8.42 -18.05
N ALA A 72 -3.04 8.76 -19.22
CA ALA A 72 -4.09 9.77 -19.34
C ALA A 72 -5.43 9.30 -18.73
N ALA A 73 -5.76 8.01 -18.85
CA ALA A 73 -6.94 7.44 -18.22
C ALA A 73 -6.83 7.43 -16.67
N LEU A 74 -5.63 7.20 -16.14
CA LEU A 74 -5.34 7.24 -14.71
C LEU A 74 -5.63 8.62 -14.11
N ASP A 75 -5.33 9.71 -14.82
CA ASP A 75 -5.68 11.06 -14.35
C ASP A 75 -7.21 11.20 -14.14
N SER A 76 -8.02 10.61 -15.02
CA SER A 76 -9.49 10.60 -14.84
C SER A 76 -9.92 9.72 -13.67
N MET A 77 -9.28 8.56 -13.48
CA MET A 77 -9.52 7.68 -12.34
C MET A 77 -9.21 8.37 -11.01
N ILE A 78 -8.09 9.11 -10.94
CA ILE A 78 -7.69 9.87 -9.76
C ILE A 78 -8.78 10.91 -9.42
N GLU A 79 -9.30 11.63 -10.41
CA GLU A 79 -10.38 12.60 -10.20
C GLU A 79 -11.68 11.94 -9.71
N GLU A 80 -12.00 10.73 -10.17
CA GLU A 80 -13.14 9.97 -9.68
C GLU A 80 -12.94 9.51 -8.23
N ILE A 81 -11.80 8.90 -7.92
CA ILE A 81 -11.43 8.46 -6.57
C ILE A 81 -11.41 9.65 -5.59
N ASN A 82 -10.94 10.81 -6.04
CA ASN A 82 -10.89 12.04 -5.24
C ASN A 82 -12.27 12.60 -4.86
N ARG A 83 -13.36 12.17 -5.51
CA ARG A 83 -14.75 12.53 -5.15
C ARG A 83 -15.36 11.59 -4.11
N GLU A 84 -14.73 10.45 -3.87
CA GLU A 84 -15.18 9.47 -2.90
C GLU A 84 -14.70 9.80 -1.48
N ASP A 85 -15.48 9.38 -0.49
CA ASP A 85 -15.06 9.42 0.91
C ASP A 85 -14.31 8.14 1.29
N LEU A 86 -13.01 8.13 0.98
CA LEU A 86 -12.12 6.99 1.23
C LEU A 86 -11.08 7.32 2.30
N ALA A 87 -10.72 6.32 3.09
CA ALA A 87 -9.67 6.40 4.09
C ALA A 87 -8.27 6.52 3.46
N PHE A 88 -8.03 5.78 2.38
CA PHE A 88 -6.76 5.74 1.63
C PHE A 88 -6.93 5.02 0.28
N VAL A 89 -5.87 5.01 -0.52
CA VAL A 89 -5.76 4.31 -1.79
C VAL A 89 -4.52 3.39 -1.75
N ILE A 90 -4.68 2.14 -2.15
CA ILE A 90 -3.60 1.16 -2.29
C ILE A 90 -3.41 0.84 -3.78
N HIS A 91 -2.16 0.85 -4.24
CA HIS A 91 -1.77 0.36 -5.54
C HIS A 91 -0.89 -0.89 -5.40
N VAL A 92 -1.26 -1.99 -6.04
CA VAL A 92 -0.51 -3.27 -5.99
C VAL A 92 0.52 -3.39 -7.11
N GLY A 93 1.16 -2.27 -7.48
CA GLY A 93 2.22 -2.26 -8.49
C GLY A 93 1.75 -2.40 -9.92
N ASP A 94 2.69 -2.67 -10.82
CA ASP A 94 2.48 -2.80 -12.27
C ASP A 94 2.08 -1.47 -12.92
N ILE A 95 2.95 -0.47 -12.71
CA ILE A 95 2.77 0.92 -13.18
C ILE A 95 3.54 1.21 -14.47
N THR A 96 4.01 0.15 -15.12
CA THR A 96 4.82 0.12 -16.34
C THR A 96 4.37 -1.09 -17.17
N GLY A 97 4.45 -1.04 -18.49
CA GLY A 97 4.22 -2.25 -19.30
C GLY A 97 5.40 -3.22 -19.20
N GLY A 98 5.19 -4.52 -19.37
CA GLY A 98 6.27 -5.52 -19.27
C GLY A 98 7.37 -5.45 -20.34
N GLN A 99 7.36 -4.44 -21.22
CA GLN A 99 8.45 -4.09 -22.14
C GLN A 99 8.96 -2.65 -21.94
N GLY A 100 8.59 -2.04 -20.81
CA GLY A 100 8.80 -0.63 -20.50
C GLY A 100 7.60 0.26 -20.83
N PRO A 101 7.79 1.60 -20.72
CA PRO A 101 9.07 2.27 -20.50
C PRO A 101 9.59 2.14 -19.06
N CYS A 102 10.81 1.67 -18.88
CA CYS A 102 11.46 1.51 -17.58
C CYS A 102 12.33 2.70 -17.15
N SER A 103 12.18 3.86 -17.78
CA SER A 103 13.04 5.02 -17.51
C SER A 103 12.68 5.74 -16.21
N ASP A 104 13.62 6.52 -15.67
CA ASP A 104 13.40 7.34 -14.48
C ASP A 104 12.26 8.33 -14.70
N GLU A 105 12.20 8.95 -15.88
CA GLU A 105 11.16 9.92 -16.22
C GLU A 105 9.75 9.30 -16.17
N TRP A 106 9.64 8.01 -16.53
CA TRP A 106 8.38 7.29 -16.43
C TRP A 106 7.93 7.12 -14.98
N LEU A 107 8.81 6.61 -14.12
CA LEU A 107 8.53 6.40 -12.69
C LEU A 107 8.26 7.72 -11.96
N GLU A 108 9.06 8.74 -12.24
CA GLU A 108 8.86 10.08 -11.69
C GLU A 108 7.53 10.70 -12.14
N ALA A 109 7.13 10.48 -13.40
CA ALA A 109 5.82 10.91 -13.87
C ALA A 109 4.70 10.16 -13.14
N ARG A 110 4.84 8.86 -12.86
CA ARG A 110 3.85 8.10 -12.07
C ARG A 110 3.76 8.65 -10.65
N LYS A 111 4.89 8.91 -10.00
CA LYS A 111 4.92 9.55 -8.68
C LYS A 111 4.18 10.88 -8.67
N ARG A 112 4.41 11.75 -9.66
CA ARG A 112 3.69 13.03 -9.78
C ARG A 112 2.19 12.84 -10.01
N GLN A 113 1.76 11.81 -10.74
CA GLN A 113 0.34 11.49 -10.89
C GLN A 113 -0.27 11.02 -9.56
N PHE A 114 0.38 10.10 -8.86
CA PHE A 114 -0.12 9.61 -7.57
C PHE A 114 -0.15 10.70 -6.49
N GLU A 115 0.74 11.69 -6.53
CA GLU A 115 0.67 12.85 -5.63
C GLU A 115 -0.56 13.75 -5.84
N LYS A 116 -1.37 13.52 -6.89
CA LYS A 116 -2.67 14.19 -7.10
C LYS A 116 -3.81 13.58 -6.28
N PHE A 117 -3.63 12.42 -5.65
CA PHE A 117 -4.64 11.87 -4.75
C PHE A 117 -4.88 12.82 -3.56
N ARG A 118 -6.15 13.00 -3.18
CA ARG A 118 -6.55 13.81 -2.00
C ARG A 118 -6.56 13.01 -0.71
N ARG A 119 -6.33 11.71 -0.79
CA ARG A 119 -6.28 10.74 0.32
C ARG A 119 -4.89 10.13 0.39
N PRO A 120 -4.50 9.52 1.52
CA PRO A 120 -3.23 8.80 1.63
C PRO A 120 -3.09 7.76 0.53
N PHE A 121 -1.95 7.76 -0.15
CA PHE A 121 -1.62 6.80 -1.20
C PHE A 121 -0.47 5.91 -0.78
N VAL A 122 -0.63 4.61 -0.99
CA VAL A 122 0.37 3.58 -0.70
C VAL A 122 0.52 2.71 -1.94
N ILE A 123 1.75 2.34 -2.28
CA ILE A 123 2.08 1.45 -3.39
C ILE A 123 3.11 0.42 -2.95
N VAL A 124 2.96 -0.81 -3.45
CA VAL A 124 4.01 -1.86 -3.45
C VAL A 124 4.44 -2.12 -4.90
N PRO A 125 5.67 -2.60 -5.14
CA PRO A 125 6.12 -2.90 -6.50
C PRO A 125 5.46 -4.17 -7.07
N GLY A 126 5.14 -4.11 -8.37
CA GLY A 126 4.84 -5.21 -9.27
C GLY A 126 6.07 -5.56 -10.12
N ASP A 127 5.98 -6.54 -11.03
CA ASP A 127 7.13 -7.00 -11.78
C ASP A 127 7.53 -6.06 -12.93
N ASN A 128 6.60 -5.30 -13.51
CA ASN A 128 6.87 -4.54 -14.72
C ASN A 128 7.79 -3.32 -14.54
N GLU A 129 7.74 -2.64 -13.40
CA GLU A 129 8.58 -1.48 -13.10
C GLU A 129 9.99 -1.83 -12.60
N TRP A 130 10.32 -3.12 -12.42
CA TRP A 130 11.68 -3.53 -12.09
C TRP A 130 12.09 -4.89 -12.68
N VAL A 131 11.46 -6.00 -12.26
CA VAL A 131 11.86 -7.35 -12.70
C VAL A 131 11.94 -7.42 -14.22
N ASP A 132 10.89 -6.98 -14.91
CA ASP A 132 10.76 -7.11 -16.36
C ASP A 132 11.50 -6.05 -17.17
N CYS A 133 12.07 -5.04 -16.50
CA CYS A 133 12.88 -4.03 -17.15
C CYS A 133 14.13 -4.60 -17.84
N HIS A 134 14.59 -5.81 -17.43
CA HIS A 134 15.61 -6.57 -18.15
C HIS A 134 15.27 -6.78 -19.64
N ARG A 135 13.98 -6.90 -20.00
CA ARG A 135 13.52 -7.10 -21.38
C ARG A 135 13.76 -5.87 -22.26
N SER A 136 13.89 -4.71 -21.62
CA SER A 136 14.19 -3.42 -22.27
C SER A 136 15.64 -2.95 -22.06
N GLY A 137 16.51 -3.81 -21.51
CA GLY A 137 17.94 -3.54 -21.33
C GLY A 137 18.33 -2.78 -20.05
N PHE A 138 17.40 -2.59 -19.12
CA PHE A 138 17.68 -2.00 -17.81
C PHE A 138 18.05 -3.08 -16.78
N ASP A 139 18.81 -2.71 -15.75
CA ASP A 139 19.13 -3.60 -14.63
C ASP A 139 17.98 -3.64 -13.60
N PRO A 140 17.33 -4.79 -13.36
CA PRO A 140 16.24 -4.91 -12.40
C PRO A 140 16.56 -4.46 -10.98
N MET A 141 17.79 -4.66 -10.50
CA MET A 141 18.18 -4.30 -9.13
C MET A 141 18.32 -2.79 -8.99
N GLU A 142 18.83 -2.13 -10.03
CA GLU A 142 18.89 -0.68 -10.09
C GLU A 142 17.49 -0.07 -10.23
N ARG A 143 16.60 -0.66 -11.04
CA ARG A 143 15.19 -0.24 -11.13
C ARG A 143 14.44 -0.41 -9.81
N LEU A 144 14.65 -1.50 -9.07
CA LEU A 144 14.09 -1.68 -7.73
C LEU A 144 14.62 -0.61 -6.76
N SER A 145 15.91 -0.28 -6.83
CA SER A 145 16.50 0.79 -6.02
C SER A 145 15.83 2.14 -6.34
N LYS A 146 15.60 2.45 -7.62
CA LYS A 146 14.92 3.68 -8.04
C LYS A 146 13.46 3.71 -7.57
N PHE A 147 12.76 2.58 -7.61
CA PHE A 147 11.40 2.47 -7.06
C PHE A 147 11.38 2.84 -5.57
N ARG A 148 12.25 2.22 -4.76
CA ARG A 148 12.36 2.50 -3.32
C ARG A 148 12.68 3.97 -3.03
N GLU A 149 13.60 4.57 -3.80
CA GLU A 149 13.92 6.00 -3.69
C GLU A 149 12.68 6.89 -3.87
N LEU A 150 11.89 6.62 -4.92
CA LEU A 150 10.77 7.45 -5.31
C LEU A 150 9.54 7.26 -4.42
N PHE A 151 9.16 6.01 -4.15
CA PHE A 151 7.87 5.68 -3.54
C PHE A 151 7.95 5.39 -2.04
N GLU A 152 9.16 5.19 -1.50
CA GLU A 152 9.36 4.66 -0.15
C GLU A 152 10.29 5.52 0.71
N SER A 153 10.44 6.78 0.29
CA SER A 153 11.10 7.81 1.07
C SER A 153 10.29 8.13 2.34
N GLY A 154 10.83 7.73 3.49
CA GLY A 154 10.26 7.98 4.82
C GLY A 154 9.15 7.00 5.24
N ASP A 155 8.48 7.35 6.33
CA ASP A 155 7.56 6.47 7.08
C ASP A 155 6.12 7.01 7.09
N THR A 156 5.74 7.67 5.99
CA THR A 156 4.37 8.19 5.76
C THR A 156 3.91 7.83 4.35
N SER A 157 2.59 7.84 4.12
CA SER A 157 1.99 7.72 2.79
C SER A 157 2.47 8.80 1.81
N LEU A 158 2.30 8.52 0.51
CA LEU A 158 2.41 9.53 -0.54
C LEU A 158 1.11 10.36 -0.62
N ALA A 159 1.17 11.43 -1.40
CA ALA A 159 0.08 12.41 -1.56
C ALA A 159 -0.30 13.06 -0.21
N ASP A 160 -1.46 12.76 0.35
CA ASP A 160 -1.77 13.12 1.74
C ASP A 160 -0.92 12.28 2.70
N ARG A 161 0.05 12.94 3.37
CA ARG A 161 1.04 12.32 4.28
C ARG A 161 0.49 12.10 5.69
N SER A 162 -0.83 12.07 5.86
CA SER A 162 -1.50 11.89 7.16
C SER A 162 -1.39 10.47 7.71
N LEU A 163 -1.15 9.47 6.85
CA LEU A 163 -1.01 8.07 7.26
C LEU A 163 0.45 7.74 7.61
N LYS A 164 0.69 7.34 8.85
CA LYS A 164 1.98 6.79 9.29
C LYS A 164 2.09 5.33 8.88
N LEU A 165 3.25 4.97 8.32
CA LEU A 165 3.56 3.62 7.86
C LEU A 165 4.69 3.06 8.71
N GLU A 166 4.51 1.85 9.23
CA GLU A 166 5.62 1.09 9.77
C GLU A 166 6.27 0.33 8.61
N ARG A 167 7.57 0.54 8.38
CA ARG A 167 8.33 -0.17 7.35
C ARG A 167 9.26 -1.18 7.98
N GLN A 168 9.55 -2.26 7.25
CA GLN A 168 10.47 -3.27 7.73
C GLN A 168 11.85 -2.66 8.02
N SER A 169 12.44 -3.05 9.14
CA SER A 169 13.64 -2.43 9.70
C SER A 169 14.58 -3.45 10.33
N GLY A 170 15.65 -2.99 10.99
CA GLY A 170 16.64 -3.86 11.61
C GLY A 170 17.44 -4.64 10.56
N ARG A 171 17.57 -5.96 10.75
CA ARG A 171 18.34 -6.83 9.82
C ARG A 171 17.80 -6.87 8.39
N TYR A 172 16.55 -6.43 8.19
CA TYR A 172 15.87 -6.37 6.90
C TYR A 172 15.56 -4.93 6.48
N GLY A 173 16.30 -3.94 7.01
CA GLY A 173 16.04 -2.52 6.75
C GLY A 173 16.23 -2.07 5.31
N GLU A 174 16.79 -2.91 4.43
CA GLU A 174 16.84 -2.64 2.98
C GLU A 174 15.48 -2.86 2.28
N TYR A 175 14.59 -3.70 2.83
CA TYR A 175 13.29 -4.06 2.25
C TYR A 175 12.21 -3.08 2.71
N ARG A 176 12.46 -1.79 2.53
CA ARG A 176 11.55 -0.72 2.98
C ARG A 176 10.20 -0.78 2.29
N GLU A 177 10.08 -1.47 1.16
CA GLU A 177 8.84 -1.68 0.43
C GLU A 177 7.85 -2.56 1.20
N HIS A 178 8.34 -3.33 2.18
CA HIS A 178 7.51 -4.00 3.16
C HIS A 178 7.03 -3.01 4.20
N LEU A 179 5.72 -2.85 4.29
CA LEU A 179 5.10 -1.83 5.13
C LEU A 179 3.79 -2.31 5.72
N ARG A 180 3.37 -1.72 6.84
CA ARG A 180 2.09 -2.01 7.48
C ARG A 180 1.53 -0.81 8.25
N TRP A 181 0.22 -0.85 8.48
CA TRP A 181 -0.49 0.08 9.36
C TRP A 181 -1.79 -0.57 9.86
N ILE A 182 -2.31 -0.06 10.97
CA ILE A 182 -3.59 -0.52 11.53
C ILE A 182 -4.66 0.53 11.21
N ALA A 183 -5.79 0.08 10.65
CA ALA A 183 -6.96 0.91 10.40
C ALA A 183 -8.23 0.09 10.60
N ALA A 184 -9.22 0.65 11.30
CA ALA A 184 -10.49 -0.02 11.61
C ALA A 184 -10.32 -1.47 12.09
N ASP A 185 -9.39 -1.65 13.04
CA ASP A 185 -9.09 -2.94 13.68
C ASP A 185 -8.56 -4.04 12.74
N VAL A 186 -8.03 -3.64 11.57
CA VAL A 186 -7.37 -4.52 10.62
C VAL A 186 -5.94 -4.05 10.37
N LEU A 187 -5.00 -4.99 10.37
CA LEU A 187 -3.62 -4.75 9.99
C LEU A 187 -3.46 -4.90 8.48
N PHE A 188 -3.17 -3.81 7.80
CA PHE A 188 -2.84 -3.81 6.38
C PHE A 188 -1.35 -4.08 6.24
N VAL A 189 -0.97 -5.05 5.39
CA VAL A 189 0.41 -5.51 5.23
C VAL A 189 0.76 -5.58 3.75
N GLY A 190 1.67 -4.72 3.31
CA GLY A 190 2.23 -4.73 1.97
C GLY A 190 3.51 -5.56 1.92
N VAL A 191 3.63 -6.41 0.91
CA VAL A 191 4.85 -7.19 0.64
C VAL A 191 5.22 -7.09 -0.83
N ASN A 192 6.53 -7.11 -1.10
CA ASN A 192 7.05 -7.22 -2.45
C ASN A 192 7.09 -8.70 -2.81
N VAL A 193 5.99 -9.17 -3.37
CA VAL A 193 5.83 -10.48 -3.99
C VAL A 193 5.06 -10.25 -5.28
N GLN A 194 5.69 -10.56 -6.41
CA GLN A 194 5.27 -10.13 -7.72
C GLN A 194 5.38 -11.25 -8.75
N GLY A 195 4.82 -11.01 -9.93
CA GLY A 195 4.84 -11.86 -11.10
C GLY A 195 6.26 -12.10 -11.63
N SER A 196 6.32 -12.61 -12.86
CA SER A 196 7.59 -12.97 -13.50
C SER A 196 8.47 -13.90 -12.65
N ASN A 197 7.81 -14.93 -12.08
CA ASN A 197 8.38 -15.93 -11.19
C ASN A 197 9.06 -15.31 -9.96
N ASN A 198 8.56 -14.17 -9.48
CA ASN A 198 9.06 -13.49 -8.30
C ASN A 198 10.58 -13.23 -8.35
N ASN A 199 11.10 -12.88 -9.55
CA ASN A 199 12.52 -12.68 -9.85
C ASN A 199 13.40 -13.95 -9.85
N LEU A 200 12.82 -15.15 -9.79
CA LEU A 200 13.56 -16.43 -9.72
C LEU A 200 13.80 -17.06 -11.10
N GLY A 201 14.97 -17.68 -11.29
CA GLY A 201 15.28 -18.59 -12.38
C GLY A 201 15.90 -17.96 -13.63
N ARG A 202 16.38 -16.71 -13.53
CA ARG A 202 16.94 -15.96 -14.68
C ARG A 202 18.45 -15.80 -14.60
N THR A 203 18.96 -15.29 -13.48
CA THR A 203 20.40 -15.11 -13.24
C THR A 203 20.73 -15.41 -11.78
N SER A 204 21.98 -15.73 -11.48
CA SER A 204 22.42 -15.98 -10.11
C SER A 204 22.22 -14.79 -9.18
N ALA A 205 22.34 -13.56 -9.71
CA ALA A 205 22.09 -12.32 -8.98
C ALA A 205 20.60 -12.16 -8.63
N MET A 206 19.72 -12.40 -9.60
CA MET A 206 18.26 -12.33 -9.40
C MET A 206 17.78 -13.43 -8.44
N ASP A 207 18.35 -14.63 -8.53
CA ASP A 207 18.05 -15.72 -7.59
C ASP A 207 18.52 -15.40 -6.17
N ALA A 208 19.65 -14.70 -6.01
CA ALA A 208 20.14 -14.25 -4.72
C ALA A 208 19.25 -13.16 -4.12
N GLU A 209 18.83 -12.18 -4.93
CA GLU A 209 17.84 -11.17 -4.55
C GLU A 209 16.54 -11.83 -4.08
N HIS A 210 15.98 -12.73 -4.89
CA HIS A 210 14.76 -13.46 -4.55
C HIS A 210 14.87 -14.17 -3.20
N ARG A 211 15.94 -14.95 -2.97
CA ARG A 211 16.14 -15.69 -1.71
C ARG A 211 16.22 -14.74 -0.51
N ALA A 212 16.97 -13.63 -0.64
CA ALA A 212 17.14 -12.68 0.44
C ALA A 212 15.83 -11.93 0.75
N ARG A 213 15.13 -11.46 -0.28
CA ARG A 213 13.82 -10.80 -0.15
C ARG A 213 12.77 -11.73 0.42
N MET A 214 12.67 -12.97 -0.03
CA MET A 214 11.69 -13.91 0.51
C MET A 214 11.94 -14.25 1.99
N ALA A 215 13.20 -14.30 2.43
CA ALA A 215 13.49 -14.41 3.86
C ALA A 215 12.99 -13.18 4.65
N ALA A 216 13.08 -11.98 4.07
CA ALA A 216 12.55 -10.76 4.65
C ALA A 216 11.01 -10.73 4.65
N VAL A 217 10.36 -11.15 3.56
CA VAL A 217 8.90 -11.26 3.44
C VAL A 217 8.34 -12.19 4.52
N LEU A 218 8.90 -13.40 4.66
CA LEU A 218 8.42 -14.37 5.65
C LEU A 218 8.57 -13.84 7.07
N ALA A 219 9.73 -13.25 7.39
CA ALA A 219 9.94 -12.62 8.70
C ALA A 219 8.97 -11.45 8.96
N TRP A 220 8.63 -10.67 7.93
CA TRP A 220 7.66 -9.57 8.04
C TRP A 220 6.24 -10.06 8.29
N LEU A 221 5.82 -11.13 7.61
CA LEU A 221 4.50 -11.73 7.78
C LEU A 221 4.35 -12.38 9.16
N GLU A 222 5.37 -13.12 9.62
CA GLU A 222 5.40 -13.70 10.98
C GLU A 222 5.33 -12.60 12.06
N ASP A 223 6.09 -11.51 11.87
CA ASP A 223 6.06 -10.37 12.78
C ASP A 223 4.70 -9.66 12.79
N SER A 224 4.08 -9.54 11.61
CA SER A 224 2.76 -8.90 11.45
C SER A 224 1.63 -9.74 12.04
N LEU A 225 1.69 -11.07 11.91
CA LEU A 225 0.76 -11.97 12.58
C LEU A 225 0.84 -11.81 14.10
N ARG A 226 2.05 -11.82 14.65
CA ARG A 226 2.26 -11.62 16.09
C ARG A 226 1.76 -10.25 16.56
N LEU A 227 1.97 -9.20 15.78
CA LEU A 227 1.45 -7.87 16.09
C LEU A 227 -0.08 -7.88 16.12
N ALA A 228 -0.73 -8.52 15.14
CA ALA A 228 -2.19 -8.63 15.08
C ALA A 228 -2.75 -9.39 16.30
N GLU A 229 -2.14 -10.50 16.68
CA GLU A 229 -2.50 -11.28 17.88
C GLU A 229 -2.28 -10.48 19.18
N GLN A 230 -1.13 -9.81 19.33
CA GLN A 230 -0.81 -9.00 20.51
C GLN A 230 -1.73 -7.79 20.70
N ARG A 231 -2.33 -7.31 19.61
CA ARG A 231 -3.24 -6.16 19.60
C ARG A 231 -4.71 -6.58 19.54
N ASP A 232 -4.99 -7.89 19.49
CA ASP A 232 -6.34 -8.46 19.36
C ASP A 232 -7.11 -7.88 18.18
N LEU A 233 -6.43 -7.73 17.02
CA LEU A 233 -7.03 -7.16 15.82
C LEU A 233 -7.99 -8.15 15.15
N ALA A 234 -9.08 -7.64 14.57
CA ALA A 234 -10.07 -8.43 13.84
C ALA A 234 -9.51 -9.20 12.63
N GLY A 235 -8.36 -8.80 12.08
CA GLY A 235 -7.67 -9.55 11.04
C GLY A 235 -6.54 -8.82 10.35
N MET A 236 -6.03 -9.43 9.29
CA MET A 236 -4.98 -8.89 8.42
C MET A 236 -5.47 -8.80 6.98
N LEU A 237 -5.15 -7.71 6.30
CA LEU A 237 -5.25 -7.61 4.84
C LEU A 237 -3.83 -7.59 4.28
N ILE A 238 -3.45 -8.66 3.60
CA ILE A 238 -2.14 -8.77 2.93
C ILE A 238 -2.34 -8.38 1.47
N PHE A 239 -1.48 -7.51 0.95
CA PHE A 239 -1.51 -7.09 -0.44
C PHE A 239 -0.13 -7.16 -1.08
N ALA A 240 -0.11 -7.66 -2.31
CA ALA A 240 1.04 -7.89 -3.16
C ALA A 240 0.55 -7.88 -4.62
N GLN A 241 1.46 -7.83 -5.59
CA GLN A 241 1.07 -7.90 -7.00
C GLN A 241 0.77 -9.33 -7.44
N ALA A 242 1.55 -10.30 -6.97
CA ALA A 242 1.43 -11.68 -7.44
C ALA A 242 0.07 -12.31 -7.10
N ASP A 243 -0.44 -13.11 -8.04
CA ASP A 243 -1.53 -14.04 -7.78
C ASP A 243 -0.95 -15.31 -7.10
N PRO A 244 -1.36 -15.64 -5.86
CA PRO A 244 -0.92 -16.85 -5.18
C PRO A 244 -1.56 -18.15 -5.73
N ASP A 245 -2.47 -18.04 -6.71
CA ASP A 245 -3.20 -19.15 -7.33
C ASP A 245 -3.89 -20.06 -6.31
N PHE A 246 -4.60 -19.46 -5.35
CA PHE A 246 -5.38 -20.23 -4.38
C PHE A 246 -6.51 -21.05 -5.03
N GLU A 247 -6.89 -20.73 -6.26
CA GLU A 247 -7.91 -21.47 -7.00
C GLU A 247 -7.35 -22.68 -7.78
N GLY A 248 -6.02 -22.83 -7.89
CA GLY A 248 -5.35 -23.96 -8.53
C GLY A 248 -5.72 -24.14 -10.00
N ARG A 249 -5.71 -23.05 -10.78
CA ARG A 249 -6.20 -23.03 -12.16
C ARG A 249 -5.18 -23.46 -13.21
#